data_AF-A0A9E3YFR0-F1
#
_entry.id   AF-A0A9E3YFR0-F1
#
_cell.length_a   1.000
_cell.length_b   1.000
_cell.length_c   1.000
_cell.angle_alpha   90.00
_cell.angle_beta   90.00
_cell.angle_gamma   90.00
#
_symmetry.space_group_name_H-M   'P 1'
#
loop_
_entity.id
_entity.type
_entity.pdbx_description
1 polymer ?
#
loop_
_entity_poly.entity_id
_entity_poly.type
_entity_poly.pdbx_seq_one_letter_code
_entity_poly.pdbx_strand_id
1 'polypeptide(L)' 'MRVVTWNVNSIRSRTRRLVGWVERNSPDVLLLQETKTADDSLVI' A
#
# COMPACT_ATOMS: atom_id res chain seq x y z
N MET A 1 -1.16 -6.51 17.56
CA MET A 1 -0.12 -5.87 16.71
C MET A 1 0.19 -6.77 15.52
N ARG A 2 -0.14 -6.32 14.31
CA ARG A 2 0.02 -7.00 13.02
C ARG A 2 0.83 -6.10 12.09
N VAL A 3 1.99 -6.58 11.67
CA VAL A 3 2.88 -5.92 10.72
C VAL A 3 2.84 -6.68 9.41
N VAL A 4 2.60 -5.96 8.31
CA VAL A 4 2.46 -6.56 6.98
C VAL A 4 3.42 -5.89 6.01
N THR A 5 4.02 -6.70 5.14
CA THR A 5 4.86 -6.25 4.03
C THR A 5 4.19 -6.65 2.71
N TRP A 6 4.15 -5.74 1.74
CA TRP A 6 3.53 -6.00 0.45
C TRP A 6 4.27 -5.30 -0.70
N ASN A 7 4.83 -6.10 -1.60
CA ASN A 7 5.24 -5.64 -2.91
C ASN A 7 4.00 -5.36 -3.77
N VAL A 8 3.69 -4.08 -3.97
CA VAL A 8 2.48 -3.66 -4.69
C VAL A 8 2.70 -3.58 -6.20
N ASN A 9 3.96 -3.57 -6.66
CA ASN A 9 4.33 -3.50 -8.06
C ASN A 9 3.59 -2.35 -8.79
N SER A 10 3.83 -1.10 -8.40
CA SER A 10 3.12 0.15 -8.76
C SER A 10 1.87 0.43 -7.94
N ILE A 11 2.02 1.30 -6.93
CA ILE A 11 0.93 1.66 -6.01
C ILE A 11 -0.24 2.33 -6.73
N ARG A 12 0.03 3.24 -7.69
CA ARG A 12 -1.00 4.00 -8.42
C ARG A 12 -1.99 3.10 -9.16
N SER A 13 -1.53 1.98 -9.70
CA SER A 13 -2.41 1.05 -10.41
C SER A 13 -3.18 0.11 -9.46
N ARG A 14 -2.84 0.10 -8.15
CA ARG A 14 -3.43 -0.80 -7.15
C ARG A 14 -4.09 -0.06 -5.97
N THR A 15 -4.17 1.27 -5.97
CA THR A 15 -4.71 2.08 -4.85
C THR A 15 -6.04 1.55 -4.33
N ARG A 16 -7.04 1.35 -5.22
CA ARG A 16 -8.36 0.83 -4.80
C ARG A 16 -8.30 -0.54 -4.13
N ARG A 17 -7.43 -1.43 -4.61
CA ARG A 17 -7.23 -2.77 -4.02
C ARG A 17 -6.54 -2.68 -2.68
N LEU A 18 -5.53 -1.82 -2.57
CA LEU A 18 -4.78 -1.57 -1.35
C LEU A 18 -5.70 -1.02 -0.26
N VAL A 19 -6.45 0.04 -0.54
CA VAL A 19 -7.41 0.65 0.41
C VAL A 19 -8.43 -0.37 0.89
N GLY A 20 -9.11 -1.08 -0.02
CA GLY A 20 -10.09 -2.08 0.38
C GLY A 20 -9.47 -3.23 1.19
N TRP A 21 -8.21 -3.59 0.94
CA TRP A 21 -7.52 -4.59 1.76
C TRP A 21 -7.20 -4.04 3.15
N VAL A 22 -6.74 -2.79 3.27
CA VAL A 22 -6.47 -2.14 4.57
C VAL A 22 -7.76 -2.03 5.39
N GLU A 23 -8.87 -1.61 4.80
CA GLU A 23 -10.18 -1.52 5.49
C GLU A 23 -10.64 -2.85 6.07
N ARG A 24 -10.45 -3.96 5.34
CA ARG A 24 -10.86 -5.30 5.80
C ARG A 24 -9.92 -5.90 6.84
N ASN A 25 -8.64 -5.55 6.80
CA ASN A 25 -7.63 -6.24 7.58
C ASN A 25 -7.15 -5.41 8.77
N SER A 26 -7.17 -4.09 8.71
CA SER A 26 -6.71 -3.17 9.75
C SER A 26 -5.36 -3.58 10.36
N PRO A 27 -4.27 -3.65 9.56
CA PRO A 27 -2.93 -3.89 10.09
C PRO A 27 -2.49 -2.70 10.96
N ASP A 28 -1.66 -2.96 11.97
CA ASP A 28 -1.07 -1.90 12.78
C ASP A 28 0.07 -1.18 12.02
N VAL A 29 0.81 -1.92 11.18
CA VAL A 29 1.86 -1.36 10.31
C VAL A 29 1.81 -2.03 8.94
N LEU A 30 1.87 -1.23 7.87
CA LEU A 30 1.94 -1.68 6.48
C LEU A 30 3.18 -1.10 5.79
N LEU A 31 4.07 -1.97 5.33
CA LEU A 31 5.26 -1.63 4.56
C LEU A 31 5.04 -1.99 3.09
N LEU A 32 5.30 -1.05 2.18
CA LEU A 32 5.09 -1.24 0.74
C LEU A 32 6.42 -1.25 -0.02
N GLN A 33 6.55 -2.16 -0.98
CA GLN A 33 7.69 -2.23 -1.91
C GLN A 33 7.24 -2.06 -3.35
N GLU A 34 8.17 -1.64 -4.20
CA GLU A 34 7.92 -1.35 -5.62
C GLU A 34 6.74 -0.40 -5.83
N THR A 35 6.69 0.72 -5.11
CA THR A 35 5.62 1.72 -5.31
C THR A 35 5.64 2.33 -6.72
N LYS A 36 6.79 2.33 -7.40
CA LYS A 36 7.02 2.82 -8.78
C LYS A 36 6.45 4.22 -9.00
N THR A 37 6.57 5.04 -7.97
CA THR A 37 6.11 6.44 -7.93
C THR A 37 7.22 7.27 -7.30
N ALA A 38 7.42 8.48 -7.80
CA ALA A 38 8.29 9.45 -7.13
C ALA A 38 7.58 9.98 -5.88
N ASP A 39 8.34 10.42 -4.89
CA ASP A 39 7.81 10.87 -3.60
C ASP A 39 6.80 12.01 -3.77
N ASP A 40 7.13 13.01 -4.59
CA ASP A 40 6.27 14.17 -4.90
C ASP A 40 4.96 13.80 -5.63
N SER A 41 4.88 12.58 -6.15
CA SER A 41 3.73 12.07 -6.91
C SER A 41 2.90 11.05 -6.13
N LEU A 42 3.26 10.77 -4.88
CA LEU A 42 2.53 9.81 -4.04
C LEU A 42 1.27 10.48 -3.47
N VAL A 43 0.12 10.13 -4.07
CA VAL A 43 -1.21 10.46 -3.53
C VAL A 43 -1.92 9.13 -3.26
N ILE A 44 -2.19 8.83 -1.99
CA ILE A 44 -2.88 7.61 -1.54
C ILE A 44 -4.32 7.95 -1.19
#